data_AF-A0A957EJH5-F1
#
_entry.id   AF-A0A957EJH5-F1
#
_cell.length_a   1.000
_cell.length_b   1.000
_cell.length_c   1.000
_cell.angle_alpha   90.00
_cell.angle_beta   90.00
_cell.angle_gamma   90.00
#
_symmetry.space_group_name_H-M   'P 1'
#
loop_
_entity.id
_entity.type
_entity.pdbx_description
1 polymer ?
#
loop_
_entity_poly.entity_id
_entity_poly.type
_entity_poly.pdbx_seq_one_letter_code
_entity_poly.pdbx_strand_id
1 'polypeptide(L)'
;AAQGEIEAAINLGVEAISVSDSTGDSAALASAKLTLSQTYYHAREMTQSLALSKEALALGQQLGLSDLVDKALLNIVACEISLALWEEAEKTAKMLESRLNQASGIQRLSQIKNNLGIIAFHRNDYLAAEHAWQEALHLHSQMQYPAEAAGIRNNLGKVYTQLGEWETAEQMLLQAIEVYDSLGDLYQWANTMDNLADLYEAWGKTAVFQQTLRQAIARLVPIQNSPAIVGLCKSMQKRLTA
;
A
#
# COMPACT_ATOMS: atom_id res chain seq x y z
N ALA A 1 21.95 10.42 -4.98
CA ALA A 1 21.23 11.50 -4.29
C ALA A 1 20.33 10.92 -3.21
N ALA A 2 19.26 10.20 -3.57
CA ALA A 2 18.26 9.67 -2.62
C ALA A 2 18.81 8.82 -1.46
N GLN A 3 19.80 7.94 -1.68
CA GLN A 3 20.30 7.07 -0.60
C GLN A 3 21.09 7.84 0.47
N GLY A 4 21.82 8.89 0.09
CA GLY A 4 22.50 9.76 1.05
C GLY A 4 21.53 10.67 1.81
N GLU A 5 20.41 11.05 1.19
CA GLU A 5 19.34 11.81 1.86
C GLU A 5 18.61 10.95 2.90
N ILE A 6 18.34 9.68 2.60
CA ILE A 6 17.74 8.73 3.56
C ILE A 6 18.67 8.51 4.75
N GLU A 7 19.96 8.29 4.52
CA GLU A 7 20.94 8.08 5.60
C GLU A 7 21.07 9.34 6.48
N ALA A 8 21.10 10.53 5.88
CA ALA A 8 21.07 11.78 6.63
C ALA A 8 19.79 11.93 7.46
N ALA A 9 18.62 11.59 6.91
CA ALA A 9 17.35 11.64 7.62
C ALA A 9 17.29 10.66 8.80
N ILE A 10 17.87 9.46 8.64
CA ILE A 10 18.00 8.48 9.73
C ILE A 10 18.88 9.05 10.85
N ASN A 11 20.05 9.60 10.51
CA ASN A 11 20.96 10.18 11.49
C ASN A 11 20.31 11.33 12.27
N LEU A 12 19.61 12.22 11.58
CA LEU A 12 18.85 13.31 12.22
C LEU A 12 17.74 12.78 13.15
N GLY A 13 17.04 11.72 12.75
CA GLY A 13 16.02 11.11 13.60
C GLY A 13 16.60 10.45 14.85
N VAL A 14 17.78 9.81 14.75
CA VAL A 14 18.50 9.24 15.90
C VAL A 14 18.96 10.35 16.86
N GLU A 15 19.48 11.45 16.34
CA GLU A 15 19.86 12.62 17.14
C GLU A 15 18.65 13.23 17.84
N ALA A 16 17.52 13.40 17.14
CA ALA A 16 16.29 13.92 17.71
C ALA A 16 15.77 13.07 18.88
N ILE A 17 15.87 11.73 18.78
CA ILE A 17 15.57 10.82 19.89
C ILE A 17 16.52 11.06 21.06
N SER A 18 17.84 11.10 20.79
CA SER A 18 18.84 11.29 21.84
C SER A 18 18.69 12.61 22.59
N VAL A 19 18.41 13.70 21.87
CA VAL A 19 18.17 15.02 22.47
C VAL A 19 16.91 14.99 23.33
N SER A 20 15.79 14.49 22.79
CA SER A 20 14.51 14.43 23.51
C SER A 20 14.59 13.59 24.79
N ASP A 21 15.35 12.49 24.74
CA ASP A 21 15.61 11.63 25.89
C ASP A 21 16.45 12.36 26.95
N SER A 22 17.51 13.06 26.53
CA SER A 22 18.37 13.84 27.44
C SER A 22 17.67 15.03 28.10
N THR A 23 16.67 15.61 27.44
CA THR A 23 15.84 16.70 27.98
C THR A 23 14.68 16.20 28.83
N GLY A 24 14.41 14.90 28.84
CA GLY A 24 13.25 14.30 29.53
C GLY A 24 11.90 14.68 28.91
N ASP A 25 11.87 15.12 27.65
CA ASP A 25 10.64 15.48 26.96
C ASP A 25 10.02 14.24 26.30
N SER A 26 9.16 13.55 27.06
CA SER A 26 8.51 12.32 26.61
C SER A 26 7.62 12.51 25.37
N ALA A 27 7.04 13.71 25.16
CA ALA A 27 6.18 13.98 24.02
C ALA A 27 7.00 14.20 22.74
N ALA A 28 8.10 14.96 22.84
CA ALA A 28 9.07 15.10 21.77
C ALA A 28 9.71 13.75 21.43
N LEU A 29 10.05 12.94 22.45
CA LEU A 29 10.60 11.61 22.27
C LEU A 29 9.66 10.68 21.50
N ALA A 30 8.37 10.64 21.87
CA ALA A 30 7.38 9.84 21.15
C ALA A 30 7.26 10.26 19.68
N SER A 31 7.27 11.58 19.42
CA SER A 31 7.15 12.14 18.07
C SER A 31 8.41 11.86 17.22
N ALA A 32 9.59 11.98 17.82
CA ALA A 32 10.86 11.66 17.18
C ALA A 32 10.95 10.18 16.81
N LYS A 33 10.53 9.27 17.70
CA LYS A 33 10.46 7.83 17.41
C LYS A 33 9.51 7.50 16.26
N LEU A 34 8.32 8.10 16.23
CA LEU A 34 7.39 7.93 15.12
C LEU A 34 7.95 8.47 13.79
N THR A 35 8.62 9.62 13.84
CA THR A 35 9.22 10.21 12.62
C THR A 35 10.35 9.33 12.09
N LEU A 36 11.25 8.87 12.96
CA LEU A 36 12.33 7.98 12.56
C LEU A 36 11.80 6.62 12.09
N SER A 37 10.71 6.11 12.68
CA SER A 37 10.11 4.86 12.19
C SER A 37 9.58 5.00 10.76
N GLN A 38 8.91 6.11 10.44
CA GLN A 38 8.48 6.41 9.06
C GLN A 38 9.66 6.54 8.11
N THR A 39 10.77 7.13 8.54
CA THR A 39 12.02 7.17 7.74
C THR A 39 12.55 5.76 7.46
N TYR A 40 12.59 4.88 8.47
CA TYR A 40 12.99 3.48 8.26
C TYR A 40 12.02 2.73 7.35
N TYR A 41 10.71 2.99 7.43
CA TYR A 41 9.73 2.43 6.51
C TYR A 41 10.05 2.81 5.06
N HIS A 42 10.34 4.09 4.79
CA HIS A 42 10.74 4.56 3.46
C HIS A 42 12.09 4.00 3.02
N ALA A 43 13.01 3.75 3.94
CA ALA A 43 14.28 3.08 3.70
C ALA A 43 14.13 1.56 3.45
N ARG A 44 12.91 1.01 3.60
CA ARG A 44 12.58 -0.43 3.55
C ARG A 44 13.20 -1.27 4.68
N GLU A 45 13.58 -0.61 5.77
CA GLU A 45 14.10 -1.22 7.00
C GLU A 45 12.92 -1.54 7.95
N MET A 46 12.10 -2.52 7.56
CA MET A 46 10.80 -2.78 8.18
C MET A 46 10.89 -3.17 9.64
N THR A 47 11.93 -3.89 10.05
CA THR A 47 12.12 -4.35 11.43
C THR A 47 12.40 -3.17 12.37
N GLN A 48 13.28 -2.25 11.98
CA GLN A 48 13.61 -1.04 12.73
C GLN A 48 12.39 -0.11 12.81
N SER A 49 11.69 0.07 11.69
CA SER A 49 10.43 0.83 11.65
C SER A 49 9.39 0.26 12.61
N LEU A 50 9.19 -1.06 12.60
CA LEU A 50 8.21 -1.73 13.45
C LEU A 50 8.55 -1.55 14.94
N ALA A 51 9.82 -1.72 15.31
CA ALA A 51 10.28 -1.56 16.70
C ALA A 51 10.01 -0.13 17.22
N LEU A 52 10.47 0.89 16.49
CA LEU A 52 10.29 2.29 16.88
C LEU A 52 8.82 2.72 16.90
N SER A 53 8.01 2.21 15.97
CA SER A 53 6.57 2.50 15.97
C SER A 53 5.87 1.91 17.20
N LYS A 54 6.27 0.72 17.67
CA LYS A 54 5.76 0.12 18.92
C LYS A 54 6.18 0.91 20.15
N GLU A 55 7.40 1.43 20.19
CA GLU A 55 7.86 2.31 21.26
C GLU A 55 7.12 3.66 21.26
N ALA A 56 6.93 4.27 20.09
CA ALA A 56 6.15 5.50 19.93
C ALA A 56 4.69 5.30 20.34
N LEU A 57 4.09 4.16 19.97
CA LEU A 57 2.75 3.76 20.38
C LEU A 57 2.63 3.71 21.91
N ALA A 58 3.56 3.03 22.59
CA ALA A 58 3.54 2.88 24.04
C ALA A 58 3.64 4.23 24.76
N LEU A 59 4.57 5.09 24.34
CA LEU A 59 4.71 6.45 24.89
C LEU A 59 3.47 7.30 24.60
N GLY A 60 2.95 7.24 23.37
CA GLY A 60 1.73 7.96 22.98
C GLY A 60 0.52 7.57 23.84
N GLN A 61 0.36 6.28 24.14
CA GLN A 61 -0.69 5.78 25.02
C GLN A 61 -0.51 6.28 26.46
N GLN A 62 0.71 6.23 26.99
CA GLN A 62 1.02 6.73 28.33
C GLN A 62 0.73 8.23 28.48
N LEU A 63 0.99 9.01 27.43
CA LEU A 63 0.82 10.46 27.41
C LEU A 63 -0.58 10.92 26.97
N GLY A 64 -1.46 10.00 26.55
CA GLY A 64 -2.79 10.33 26.03
C GLY A 64 -2.78 11.04 24.67
N LEU A 65 -1.73 10.88 23.88
CA LEU A 65 -1.55 11.53 22.56
C LEU A 65 -2.28 10.75 21.46
N SER A 66 -3.61 10.93 21.35
CA SER A 66 -4.44 10.10 20.47
C SER A 66 -4.02 10.11 18.99
N ASP A 67 -3.68 11.27 18.42
CA ASP A 67 -3.25 11.35 17.02
C ASP A 67 -1.93 10.61 16.75
N LEU A 68 -0.99 10.67 17.71
CA LEU A 68 0.28 9.94 17.63
C LEU A 68 0.05 8.43 17.71
N VAL A 69 -0.83 7.99 18.61
CA VAL A 69 -1.23 6.58 18.72
C VAL A 69 -1.81 6.08 17.40
N ASP A 70 -2.70 6.84 16.76
CA ASP A 70 -3.32 6.43 15.51
C ASP A 70 -2.31 6.35 14.36
N LYS A 71 -1.39 7.32 14.28
CA LYS A 71 -0.28 7.30 13.30
C LYS A 71 0.68 6.13 13.53
N ALA A 72 1.02 5.84 14.78
CA ALA A 72 1.90 4.74 15.13
C ALA A 72 1.27 3.39 14.78
N LEU A 73 -0.01 3.18 15.11
CA LEU A 73 -0.76 1.98 14.72
C LEU A 73 -0.81 1.79 13.20
N LEU A 74 -1.07 2.87 12.45
CA LEU A 74 -1.09 2.82 11.00
C LEU A 74 0.26 2.40 10.41
N ASN A 75 1.37 2.93 10.94
CA ASN A 75 2.71 2.55 10.51
C ASN A 75 3.06 1.10 10.90
N ILE A 76 2.64 0.64 12.08
CA ILE A 76 2.79 -0.75 12.52
C ILE A 76 2.08 -1.69 11.53
N VAL A 77 0.84 -1.42 11.15
CA VAL A 77 0.10 -2.24 10.18
C VAL A 77 0.85 -2.32 8.85
N ALA A 78 1.37 -1.20 8.35
CA ALA A 78 2.12 -1.17 7.10
C ALA A 78 3.42 -2.01 7.17
N CYS A 79 4.12 -1.97 8.30
CA CYS A 79 5.29 -2.82 8.55
C CYS A 79 4.92 -4.30 8.68
N GLU A 80 3.86 -4.63 9.41
CA GLU A 80 3.40 -6.01 9.62
C GLU A 80 2.97 -6.65 8.28
N ILE A 81 2.24 -5.91 7.43
CA ILE A 81 1.94 -6.33 6.04
C ILE A 81 3.23 -6.57 5.25
N SER A 82 4.19 -5.64 5.30
CA SER A 82 5.45 -5.76 4.55
C SER A 82 6.31 -6.94 5.00
N LEU A 83 6.16 -7.36 6.26
CA LEU A 83 6.80 -8.53 6.86
C LEU A 83 5.96 -9.81 6.75
N ALA A 84 4.80 -9.75 6.08
CA ALA A 84 3.83 -10.85 5.97
C ALA A 84 3.33 -11.41 7.31
N LEU A 85 3.27 -10.56 8.34
CA LEU A 85 2.70 -10.86 9.67
C LEU A 85 1.19 -10.63 9.65
N TRP A 86 0.46 -11.45 8.89
CA TRP A 86 -0.94 -11.18 8.53
C TRP A 86 -1.89 -11.18 9.72
N GLU A 87 -1.66 -12.03 10.72
CA GLU A 87 -2.52 -12.12 11.91
C GLU A 87 -2.32 -10.91 12.83
N GLU A 88 -1.06 -10.51 13.05
CA GLU A 88 -0.71 -9.32 13.81
C GLU A 88 -1.23 -8.06 13.10
N ALA A 89 -1.02 -7.96 11.79
CA ALA A 89 -1.50 -6.85 10.98
C ALA A 89 -3.02 -6.70 11.09
N GLU A 90 -3.78 -7.79 11.02
CA GLU A 90 -5.24 -7.77 11.16
C GLU A 90 -5.66 -7.25 12.53
N LYS A 91 -5.01 -7.74 13.60
CA LYS A 91 -5.29 -7.34 14.97
C LYS A 91 -4.99 -5.85 15.18
N THR A 92 -3.84 -5.38 14.73
CA THR A 92 -3.45 -3.96 14.82
C THR A 92 -4.40 -3.09 13.98
N ALA A 93 -4.80 -3.55 12.80
CA ALA A 93 -5.71 -2.81 11.93
C ALA A 93 -7.10 -2.64 12.53
N LYS A 94 -7.69 -3.71 13.09
CA LYS A 94 -8.98 -3.64 13.81
C LYS A 94 -8.90 -2.77 15.05
N MET A 95 -7.76 -2.77 15.75
CA MET A 95 -7.52 -1.87 16.88
C MET A 95 -7.58 -0.40 16.43
N LEU A 96 -6.86 -0.04 15.37
CA LEU A 96 -6.91 1.32 14.81
C LEU A 96 -8.31 1.68 14.32
N GLU A 97 -8.96 0.78 13.58
CA GLU A 97 -10.31 0.99 13.05
C GLU A 97 -11.32 1.33 14.17
N SER A 98 -11.31 0.58 15.28
CA SER A 98 -12.21 0.86 16.42
C SER A 98 -11.96 2.19 17.13
N ARG A 99 -10.78 2.80 16.95
CA ARG A 99 -10.43 4.13 17.47
C ARG A 99 -10.87 5.25 16.54
N LEU A 100 -10.97 4.97 15.24
CA LEU A 100 -11.31 5.96 14.23
C LEU A 100 -12.83 6.08 14.08
N ASN A 101 -13.31 7.30 13.91
CA ASN A 101 -14.68 7.56 13.46
C ASN A 101 -14.65 8.28 12.09
N GLN A 102 -15.74 8.20 11.35
CA GLN A 102 -15.84 8.79 10.00
C GLN A 102 -15.71 10.32 9.99
N ALA A 103 -16.06 11.00 11.09
CA ALA A 103 -16.12 12.47 11.15
C ALA A 103 -14.75 13.15 11.31
N SER A 104 -13.79 12.53 11.99
CA SER A 104 -12.46 13.13 12.26
C SER A 104 -11.27 12.34 11.70
N GLY A 105 -11.52 11.19 11.07
CA GLY A 105 -10.46 10.25 10.70
C GLY A 105 -10.59 9.66 9.30
N ILE A 106 -11.38 10.27 8.41
CA ILE A 106 -11.76 9.65 7.13
C ILE A 106 -10.55 9.17 6.30
N GLN A 107 -9.46 9.95 6.26
CA GLN A 107 -8.24 9.58 5.53
C GLN A 107 -7.60 8.32 6.12
N ARG A 108 -7.39 8.26 7.44
CA ARG A 108 -6.82 7.08 8.11
C ARG A 108 -7.74 5.88 8.06
N LEU A 109 -9.05 6.12 8.16
CA LEU A 109 -10.06 5.08 8.03
C LEU A 109 -10.01 4.47 6.63
N SER A 110 -9.85 5.29 5.60
CA SER A 110 -9.71 4.77 4.25
C SER A 110 -8.41 3.98 4.05
N GLN A 111 -7.30 4.42 4.64
CA GLN A 111 -6.03 3.68 4.59
C GLN A 111 -6.14 2.35 5.33
N ILE A 112 -6.80 2.33 6.49
CA ILE A 112 -6.96 1.08 7.26
C ILE A 112 -7.89 0.10 6.56
N LYS A 113 -8.96 0.57 5.91
CA LYS A 113 -9.82 -0.27 5.06
C LYS A 113 -9.07 -0.85 3.88
N ASN A 114 -8.22 -0.05 3.23
CA ASN A 114 -7.34 -0.57 2.17
C ASN A 114 -6.36 -1.64 2.69
N ASN A 115 -5.76 -1.42 3.86
CA ASN A 115 -4.85 -2.39 4.47
C ASN A 115 -5.57 -3.68 4.91
N LEU A 116 -6.78 -3.58 5.47
CA LEU A 116 -7.62 -4.74 5.78
C LEU A 116 -7.95 -5.55 4.52
N GLY A 117 -8.20 -4.88 3.39
CA GLY A 117 -8.38 -5.54 2.09
C GLY A 117 -7.14 -6.33 1.66
N ILE A 118 -5.94 -5.73 1.78
CA ILE A 118 -4.66 -6.39 1.49
C ILE A 118 -4.47 -7.62 2.39
N ILE A 119 -4.69 -7.47 3.70
CA ILE A 119 -4.54 -8.53 4.69
C ILE A 119 -5.49 -9.69 4.38
N ALA A 120 -6.77 -9.40 4.14
CA ALA A 120 -7.78 -10.41 3.81
C ALA A 120 -7.45 -11.16 2.51
N PHE A 121 -7.02 -10.44 1.46
CA PHE A 121 -6.61 -11.05 0.19
C PHE A 121 -5.46 -12.04 0.38
N HIS A 122 -4.42 -11.67 1.14
CA HIS A 122 -3.29 -12.56 1.41
C HIS A 122 -3.65 -13.76 2.31
N ARG A 123 -4.75 -13.67 3.06
CA ARG A 123 -5.34 -14.78 3.81
C ARG A 123 -6.31 -15.62 2.96
N ASN A 124 -6.48 -15.31 1.67
CA ASN A 124 -7.46 -15.91 0.75
C ASN A 124 -8.93 -15.70 1.17
N ASP A 125 -9.21 -14.72 2.04
CA ASP A 125 -10.56 -14.30 2.35
C ASP A 125 -11.00 -13.20 1.38
N TYR A 126 -11.34 -13.63 0.16
CA TYR A 126 -11.64 -12.72 -0.94
C TYR A 126 -12.92 -11.90 -0.71
N LEU A 127 -13.88 -12.42 0.05
CA LEU A 127 -15.11 -11.69 0.40
C LEU A 127 -14.84 -10.59 1.42
N ALA A 128 -14.02 -10.85 2.45
CA ALA A 128 -13.58 -9.80 3.37
C ALA A 128 -12.71 -8.76 2.65
N ALA A 129 -11.88 -9.19 1.69
CA ALA A 129 -11.07 -8.29 0.88
C ALA A 129 -11.94 -7.36 0.02
N GLU A 130 -12.96 -7.91 -0.66
CA GLU A 130 -13.94 -7.15 -1.42
C GLU A 130 -14.61 -6.09 -0.54
N HIS A 131 -15.18 -6.50 0.59
CA HIS A 131 -15.90 -5.61 1.49
C HIS A 131 -15.01 -4.44 1.95
N ALA A 132 -13.80 -4.75 2.43
CA ALA A 132 -12.87 -3.75 2.92
C ALA A 132 -12.44 -2.75 1.81
N TRP A 133 -12.18 -3.23 0.60
CA TRP A 133 -11.82 -2.35 -0.52
C TRP A 133 -13.00 -1.55 -1.08
N GLN A 134 -14.23 -2.08 -1.07
CA GLN A 134 -15.42 -1.30 -1.41
C GLN A 134 -15.66 -0.16 -0.41
N GLU A 135 -15.49 -0.43 0.90
CA GLU A 135 -15.55 0.63 1.92
C GLU A 135 -14.45 1.68 1.72
N ALA A 136 -13.21 1.24 1.43
CA ALA A 136 -12.10 2.16 1.13
C ALA A 136 -12.40 3.04 -0.10
N LEU A 137 -12.99 2.46 -1.15
CA LEU A 137 -13.37 3.18 -2.36
C LEU A 137 -14.50 4.18 -2.09
N HIS A 138 -15.48 3.80 -1.28
CA HIS A 138 -16.56 4.70 -0.85
C HIS A 138 -16.01 5.90 -0.07
N LEU A 139 -15.08 5.67 0.86
CA LEU A 139 -14.42 6.74 1.61
C LEU A 139 -13.58 7.63 0.68
N HIS A 140 -12.89 7.05 -0.32
CA HIS A 140 -12.17 7.82 -1.33
C HIS A 140 -13.07 8.65 -2.22
N SER A 141 -14.32 8.25 -2.49
CA SER A 141 -15.24 9.08 -3.29
C SER A 141 -15.54 10.45 -2.64
N GLN A 142 -15.29 10.56 -1.34
CA GLN A 142 -15.41 11.80 -0.57
C GLN A 142 -14.10 12.62 -0.57
N MET A 143 -13.04 12.12 -1.19
CA MET A 143 -11.71 12.71 -1.25
C MET A 143 -11.26 12.88 -2.71
N GLN A 144 -10.68 14.01 -3.09
CA GLN A 144 -10.22 14.24 -4.48
C GLN A 144 -8.86 13.56 -4.76
N TYR A 145 -8.79 12.24 -4.55
CA TYR A 145 -7.58 11.42 -4.65
C TYR A 145 -7.75 10.30 -5.70
N PRO A 146 -7.60 10.65 -7.01
CA PRO A 146 -7.91 9.72 -8.10
C PRO A 146 -6.93 8.54 -8.18
N ALA A 147 -5.64 8.75 -7.88
CA ALA A 147 -4.62 7.71 -7.97
C ALA A 147 -4.86 6.57 -6.97
N GLU A 148 -5.18 6.93 -5.73
CA GLU A 148 -5.45 5.99 -4.64
C GLU A 148 -6.72 5.19 -4.91
N ALA A 149 -7.76 5.84 -5.44
CA ALA A 149 -8.97 5.16 -5.89
C ALA A 149 -8.71 4.18 -7.05
N ALA A 150 -7.78 4.49 -7.96
CA ALA A 150 -7.34 3.57 -9.01
C ALA A 150 -6.59 2.35 -8.44
N GLY A 151 -5.76 2.56 -7.42
CA GLY A 151 -5.10 1.46 -6.69
C GLY A 151 -6.08 0.49 -6.05
N ILE A 152 -7.14 1.01 -5.43
CA ILE A 152 -8.20 0.19 -4.83
C ILE A 152 -8.96 -0.59 -5.92
N ARG A 153 -9.29 0.05 -7.05
CA ARG A 153 -9.93 -0.65 -8.19
C ARG A 153 -9.05 -1.75 -8.76
N ASN A 154 -7.75 -1.52 -8.91
CA ASN A 154 -6.80 -2.55 -9.33
C ASN A 154 -6.83 -3.76 -8.39
N ASN A 155 -6.91 -3.53 -7.08
CA ASN A 155 -7.01 -4.59 -6.09
C ASN A 155 -8.37 -5.34 -6.15
N LEU A 156 -9.47 -4.62 -6.31
CA LEU A 156 -10.79 -5.23 -6.54
C LEU A 156 -10.82 -6.08 -7.81
N GLY A 157 -10.15 -5.64 -8.88
CA GLY A 157 -9.96 -6.44 -10.10
C GLY A 157 -9.33 -7.81 -9.83
N LYS A 158 -8.30 -7.85 -8.98
CA LYS A 158 -7.68 -9.11 -8.55
C LYS A 158 -8.64 -9.99 -7.73
N VAL A 159 -9.43 -9.39 -6.83
CA VAL A 159 -10.43 -10.12 -6.04
C VAL A 159 -11.48 -10.76 -6.91
N TYR A 160 -12.09 -9.97 -7.81
CA TYR A 160 -13.10 -10.47 -8.72
C TYR A 160 -12.54 -11.54 -9.66
N THR A 161 -11.27 -11.44 -10.05
CA THR A 161 -10.58 -12.53 -10.76
C THR A 161 -10.54 -13.82 -9.93
N GLN A 162 -10.19 -13.75 -8.64
CA GLN A 162 -10.18 -14.93 -7.76
C GLN A 162 -11.57 -15.50 -7.48
N LEU A 163 -12.61 -14.65 -7.49
CA LEU A 163 -14.00 -15.05 -7.30
C LEU A 163 -14.65 -15.59 -8.59
N GLY A 164 -14.01 -15.44 -9.75
CA GLY A 164 -14.56 -15.82 -11.05
C GLY A 164 -15.57 -14.83 -11.63
N GLU A 165 -15.64 -13.62 -11.08
CA GLU A 165 -16.48 -12.50 -11.52
C GLU A 165 -15.76 -11.72 -12.63
N TRP A 166 -15.56 -12.37 -13.78
CA TRP A 166 -14.61 -11.93 -14.80
C TRP A 166 -14.92 -10.57 -15.41
N GLU A 167 -16.18 -10.30 -15.75
CA GLU A 167 -16.62 -9.03 -16.32
C GLU A 167 -16.44 -7.87 -15.33
N THR A 168 -16.75 -8.11 -14.05
CA THR A 168 -16.58 -7.13 -12.98
C THR A 168 -15.09 -6.83 -12.76
N ALA A 169 -14.25 -7.88 -12.79
CA ALA A 169 -12.79 -7.73 -12.71
C ALA A 169 -12.24 -6.87 -13.85
N GLU A 170 -12.68 -7.14 -15.08
CA GLU A 170 -12.27 -6.41 -16.28
C GLU A 170 -12.63 -4.92 -16.15
N GLN A 171 -13.86 -4.62 -15.73
CA GLN A 171 -14.32 -3.26 -15.52
C GLN A 171 -13.45 -2.50 -14.49
N MET A 172 -13.14 -3.15 -13.35
CA MET A 172 -12.32 -2.52 -12.32
C MET A 172 -10.89 -2.24 -12.80
N LEU A 173 -10.27 -3.18 -13.51
CA LEU A 173 -8.92 -3.02 -14.04
C LEU A 173 -8.86 -1.95 -15.13
N LEU A 174 -9.82 -1.91 -16.05
CA LEU A 174 -9.89 -0.89 -17.11
C LEU A 174 -10.05 0.53 -16.55
N GLN A 175 -10.90 0.70 -15.52
CA GLN A 175 -11.05 2.00 -14.85
C GLN A 175 -9.73 2.45 -14.16
N ALA A 176 -8.99 1.52 -13.55
CA ALA A 176 -7.70 1.83 -12.96
C ALA A 176 -6.66 2.20 -14.03
N ILE A 177 -6.64 1.48 -15.16
CA ILE A 177 -5.77 1.75 -16.32
C ILE A 177 -6.00 3.17 -16.85
N GLU A 178 -7.25 3.57 -17.06
CA GLU A 178 -7.61 4.89 -17.57
C GLU A 178 -7.08 6.01 -16.66
N VAL A 179 -7.27 5.86 -15.34
CA VAL A 179 -6.78 6.84 -14.37
C VAL A 179 -5.25 6.90 -14.37
N TYR A 180 -4.55 5.77 -14.27
CA TYR A 180 -3.09 5.78 -14.26
C TYR A 180 -2.49 6.31 -15.56
N ASP A 181 -3.14 6.05 -16.70
CA ASP A 181 -2.75 6.63 -17.98
C ASP A 181 -2.89 8.16 -17.98
N SER A 182 -4.02 8.67 -17.49
CA SER A 182 -4.26 10.13 -17.41
C SER A 182 -3.28 10.85 -16.47
N LEU A 183 -2.80 10.16 -15.43
CA LEU A 183 -1.82 10.67 -14.48
C LEU A 183 -0.37 10.54 -14.97
N GLY A 184 -0.14 9.81 -16.08
CA GLY A 184 1.20 9.48 -16.55
C GLY A 184 1.96 8.53 -15.63
N ASP A 185 1.28 7.81 -14.73
CA ASP A 185 1.90 6.82 -13.84
C ASP A 185 2.13 5.52 -14.59
N LEU A 186 3.23 5.47 -15.34
CA LEU A 186 3.57 4.34 -16.20
C LEU A 186 3.78 3.04 -15.42
N TYR A 187 4.27 3.12 -14.18
CA TYR A 187 4.52 1.92 -13.38
C TYR A 187 3.20 1.29 -12.94
N GLN A 188 2.29 2.09 -12.39
CA GLN A 188 1.00 1.58 -11.96
C GLN A 188 0.14 1.15 -13.14
N TRP A 189 0.17 1.90 -14.25
CA TRP A 189 -0.46 1.50 -15.51
C TRP A 189 0.03 0.11 -15.97
N ALA A 190 1.35 -0.11 -15.98
CA ALA A 190 1.92 -1.39 -16.41
C ALA A 190 1.56 -2.52 -15.45
N ASN A 191 1.58 -2.27 -14.14
CA ASN A 191 1.18 -3.27 -13.16
C ASN A 191 -0.29 -3.67 -13.34
N THR A 192 -1.19 -2.71 -13.58
CA THR A 192 -2.61 -3.02 -13.83
C THR A 192 -2.83 -3.74 -15.15
N MET A 193 -2.05 -3.44 -16.20
CA MET A 193 -2.07 -4.22 -17.45
C MET A 193 -1.63 -5.67 -17.25
N ASP A 194 -0.67 -5.93 -16.34
CA ASP A 194 -0.25 -7.29 -15.97
C ASP A 194 -1.38 -8.04 -15.26
N ASN A 195 -2.07 -7.37 -14.32
CA ASN A 195 -3.24 -7.94 -13.64
C ASN A 195 -4.42 -8.18 -14.61
N LEU A 196 -4.60 -7.34 -15.63
CA LEU A 196 -5.59 -7.55 -16.69
C LEU A 196 -5.23 -8.77 -17.56
N ALA A 197 -3.94 -8.99 -17.81
CA ALA A 197 -3.47 -10.22 -18.45
C ALA A 197 -3.76 -11.45 -17.56
N ASP A 198 -3.48 -11.40 -16.25
CA ASP A 198 -3.82 -12.47 -15.30
C ASP A 198 -5.32 -12.81 -15.35
N LEU A 199 -6.18 -11.78 -15.39
CA LEU A 199 -7.61 -11.97 -15.54
C LEU A 199 -7.96 -12.75 -16.81
N TYR A 200 -7.45 -12.32 -17.97
CA TYR A 200 -7.78 -13.00 -19.23
C TYR A 200 -7.21 -14.42 -19.31
N GLU A 201 -6.07 -14.68 -18.67
CA GLU A 201 -5.51 -16.01 -18.53
C GLU A 201 -6.43 -16.90 -17.68
N ALA A 202 -6.85 -16.43 -16.50
CA ALA A 202 -7.79 -17.14 -15.63
C ALA A 202 -9.16 -17.37 -16.27
N TRP A 203 -9.64 -16.41 -17.07
CA TRP A 203 -10.89 -16.50 -17.84
C TRP A 203 -10.77 -17.42 -19.08
N GLY A 204 -9.58 -17.91 -19.41
CA GLY A 204 -9.35 -18.76 -20.59
C GLY A 204 -9.37 -18.01 -21.93
N LYS A 205 -9.28 -16.68 -21.92
CA LYS A 205 -9.20 -15.83 -23.12
C LYS A 205 -7.75 -15.68 -23.59
N THR A 206 -7.10 -16.78 -23.98
CA THR A 206 -5.67 -16.83 -24.34
C THR A 206 -5.24 -15.79 -25.38
N ALA A 207 -6.06 -15.57 -26.42
CA ALA A 207 -5.73 -14.57 -27.45
C ALA A 207 -5.71 -13.13 -26.89
N VAL A 208 -6.67 -12.80 -26.02
CA VAL A 208 -6.79 -11.47 -25.40
C VAL A 208 -5.69 -11.27 -24.35
N PHE A 209 -5.36 -12.30 -23.57
CA PHE A 209 -4.20 -12.34 -22.70
C PHE A 209 -2.91 -11.97 -23.44
N GLN A 210 -2.60 -12.66 -24.53
CA GLN A 210 -1.38 -12.40 -25.31
C GLN A 210 -1.38 -11.00 -25.93
N GLN A 211 -2.53 -10.53 -26.42
CA GLN A 211 -2.67 -9.17 -26.96
C GLN A 211 -2.41 -8.12 -25.88
N THR A 212 -2.95 -8.31 -24.67
CA THR A 212 -2.79 -7.41 -23.52
C THR A 212 -1.32 -7.29 -23.13
N LEU A 213 -0.61 -8.42 -23.00
CA LEU A 213 0.83 -8.40 -22.73
C LEU A 213 1.63 -7.71 -23.85
N ARG A 214 1.33 -7.98 -25.12
CA ARG A 214 2.01 -7.34 -26.25
C ARG A 214 1.84 -5.82 -26.25
N GLN A 215 0.64 -5.32 -25.94
CA GLN A 215 0.36 -3.90 -25.82
C GLN A 215 1.18 -3.26 -24.69
N ALA A 216 1.19 -3.88 -23.50
CA ALA A 216 1.96 -3.40 -22.37
C ALA A 216 3.47 -3.37 -22.68
N ILE A 217 4.03 -4.47 -23.19
CA ILE A 217 5.44 -4.58 -23.56
C ILE A 217 5.83 -3.52 -24.60
N ALA A 218 5.01 -3.33 -25.64
CA ALA A 218 5.31 -2.37 -26.70
C ALA A 218 5.46 -0.93 -26.16
N ARG A 219 4.67 -0.55 -25.14
CA ARG A 219 4.79 0.76 -24.48
C ARG A 219 5.99 0.84 -23.54
N LEU A 220 6.31 -0.24 -22.84
CA LEU A 220 7.39 -0.26 -21.84
C LEU A 220 8.79 -0.35 -22.46
N VAL A 221 8.95 -1.05 -23.59
CA VAL A 221 10.26 -1.23 -24.28
C VAL A 221 11.00 0.09 -24.53
N PRO A 222 10.37 1.16 -25.06
CA PRO A 222 11.08 2.43 -25.26
C PRO A 222 11.34 3.21 -23.96
N ILE A 223 10.71 2.84 -22.84
CA ILE A 223 10.73 3.62 -21.58
C ILE A 223 11.33 2.75 -20.45
N GLN A 224 12.61 2.41 -20.58
CA GLN A 224 13.37 1.64 -19.58
C GLN A 224 14.13 2.53 -18.59
N ASN A 225 13.44 3.54 -18.07
CA ASN A 225 14.00 4.57 -17.19
C ASN A 225 14.11 4.15 -15.71
N SER A 226 13.52 3.01 -15.33
CA SER A 226 13.52 2.50 -13.96
C SER A 226 13.71 0.97 -13.92
N PRO A 227 14.50 0.44 -12.97
CA PRO A 227 14.61 -1.00 -12.75
C PRO A 227 13.26 -1.70 -12.56
N ALA A 228 12.28 -1.02 -11.96
CA ALA A 228 10.94 -1.56 -11.73
C ALA A 228 10.19 -1.79 -13.05
N ILE A 229 10.22 -0.82 -13.97
CA ILE A 229 9.62 -0.93 -15.31
C ILE A 229 10.32 -2.01 -16.13
N VAL A 230 11.66 -2.07 -16.07
CA VAL A 230 12.44 -3.12 -16.73
C VAL A 230 12.07 -4.50 -16.21
N GLY A 231 11.88 -4.64 -14.89
CA GLY A 231 11.45 -5.87 -14.25
C GLY A 231 10.07 -6.33 -14.73
N LEU A 232 9.08 -5.45 -14.72
CA LEU A 232 7.73 -5.73 -15.23
C LEU A 232 7.75 -6.15 -16.70
N CYS A 233 8.44 -5.38 -17.55
CA CYS A 233 8.55 -5.69 -18.98
C CYS A 233 9.16 -7.08 -19.22
N LYS A 234 10.22 -7.46 -18.47
CA LYS A 234 10.84 -8.78 -18.57
C LYS A 234 9.91 -9.90 -18.09
N SER A 235 9.16 -9.66 -17.00
CA SER A 235 8.15 -10.60 -16.50
C SER A 235 7.10 -10.91 -17.56
N MET A 236 6.51 -9.86 -18.14
CA MET A 236 5.51 -9.97 -19.21
C MET A 236 6.06 -10.68 -20.45
N GLN A 237 7.30 -10.38 -20.87
CA GLN A 237 7.94 -11.07 -21.98
C GLN A 237 8.09 -12.57 -21.73
N LYS A 238 8.51 -12.96 -20.52
CA LYS A 238 8.65 -14.37 -20.15
C LYS A 238 7.32 -15.10 -20.22
N ARG A 239 6.24 -14.50 -19.70
CA ARG A 239 4.88 -15.06 -19.73
C ARG A 239 4.35 -15.26 -21.15
N LEU A 240 4.64 -14.33 -22.05
CA LEU A 240 4.21 -14.41 -23.45
C LEU A 240 4.88 -15.56 -24.22
N THR A 241 6.03 -16.04 -23.74
CA THR A 241 6.82 -17.11 -24.37
C THR A 241 6.70 -18.47 -23.70
N ALA A 242 6.05 -18.55 -22.54
CA ALA A 242 5.81 -19.78 -21.79
C ALA A 242 4.58 -20.51 -22.37
#